data_AF-A0A8J7SD43-F1
#
_entry.id   AF-A0A8J7SD43-F1
#
_cell.length_a   1.000
_cell.length_b   1.000
_cell.length_c   1.000
_cell.angle_alpha   90.00
_cell.angle_beta   90.00
_cell.angle_gamma   90.00
#
_symmetry.space_group_name_H-M   'P 1'
#
loop_
_entity.id
_entity.type
_entity.pdbx_description
1 polymer ?
#
loop_
_entity_poly.entity_id
_entity_poly.type
_entity_poly.pdbx_seq_one_letter_code
_entity_poly.pdbx_strand_id
1 'polypeptide(L)'
;MLREIEALETILGCCREGVPLPIDLQEWLGAALGRFLDHDCGNLDEAFGVAQDHGGVPWWMERAMWLRDAELRSLSAMLPPTMSTYHRAKRIWSMSERYASTAWPRDRLLPAMPRYYAGTPKQHLWTAFRSGAKMPVSERRLRTLLA
;
A
#
# COMPACT_ATOMS: atom_id res chain seq x y z
N MET A 1 8.38 -4.14 -10.76
CA MET A 1 6.97 -4.32 -10.34
C MET A 1 6.36 -3.10 -9.65
N LEU A 2 6.97 -2.50 -8.62
CA LEU A 2 6.35 -1.36 -7.92
C LEU A 2 6.10 -0.17 -8.87
N ARG A 3 7.06 0.09 -9.77
CA ARG A 3 6.95 1.13 -10.81
C ARG A 3 5.78 0.89 -11.76
N GLU A 4 5.56 -0.36 -12.18
CA GLU A 4 4.48 -0.76 -13.07
C GLU A 4 3.12 -0.62 -12.35
N ILE A 5 3.05 -0.92 -11.06
CA ILE A 5 1.87 -0.68 -10.23
C ILE A 5 1.58 0.82 -10.11
N GLU A 6 2.59 1.65 -9.82
CA GLU A 6 2.46 3.12 -9.78
C GLU A 6 2.02 3.71 -11.12
N ALA A 7 2.53 3.16 -12.23
CA ALA A 7 2.09 3.52 -13.58
C ALA A 7 0.59 3.23 -13.78
N LEU A 8 0.13 2.03 -13.39
CA LEU A 8 -1.29 1.66 -13.45
C LEU A 8 -2.18 2.55 -12.56
N GLU A 9 -1.70 2.94 -11.38
CA GLU A 9 -2.39 3.90 -10.50
C GLU A 9 -2.53 5.28 -11.13
N THR A 10 -1.45 5.77 -11.73
CA THR A 10 -1.42 7.06 -12.41
C THR A 10 -2.39 7.04 -13.60
N ILE A 11 -2.38 5.97 -14.39
CA ILE A 11 -3.32 5.77 -15.49
C ILE A 11 -4.76 5.79 -14.99
N LEU A 12 -5.07 5.05 -13.92
CA LEU A 12 -6.40 5.02 -13.32
C LEU A 12 -6.85 6.41 -12.84
N GLY A 13 -5.94 7.18 -12.22
CA GLY A 13 -6.19 8.55 -11.78
C GLY A 13 -6.56 9.46 -12.94
N CYS A 14 -5.71 9.51 -13.97
CA CYS A 14 -5.96 10.28 -15.19
C CYS A 14 -7.29 9.90 -15.86
N CYS A 15 -7.57 8.60 -16.00
CA CYS A 15 -8.83 8.13 -16.60
C CYS A 15 -10.06 8.54 -15.79
N ARG A 16 -9.99 8.55 -14.45
CA ARG A 16 -11.10 8.97 -13.58
C ARG A 16 -11.33 10.47 -13.62
N GLU A 17 -10.26 11.24 -13.72
CA GLU A 17 -10.30 12.70 -13.76
C GLU A 17 -10.56 13.25 -15.16
N GLY A 18 -10.52 12.40 -16.19
CA GLY A 18 -10.68 12.80 -17.60
C GLY A 18 -9.49 13.59 -18.12
N VAL A 19 -8.33 13.46 -17.49
CA VAL A 19 -7.10 14.17 -17.84
C VAL A 19 -6.27 13.29 -18.81
N PRO A 20 -5.64 13.88 -19.84
CA PRO A 20 -4.78 13.12 -20.74
C PRO A 20 -3.62 12.45 -19.99
N LEU A 21 -3.30 11.22 -20.40
CA LEU A 21 -2.17 10.47 -19.86
C LEU A 21 -0.84 11.13 -20.27
N PRO A 22 0.18 11.10 -19.40
CA PRO A 22 1.56 11.38 -19.79
C PRO A 22 1.99 10.52 -21.01
N ILE A 23 2.77 11.09 -21.92
CA ILE A 23 3.15 10.44 -23.20
C ILE A 23 3.86 9.10 -22.96
N ASP A 24 4.78 9.06 -22.00
CA ASP A 24 5.50 7.86 -21.59
C ASP A 24 4.54 6.76 -21.10
N LEU A 25 3.50 7.12 -20.35
CA LEU A 25 2.48 6.18 -19.90
C LEU A 25 1.54 5.74 -21.03
N GLN A 26 1.25 6.60 -22.01
CA GLN A 26 0.50 6.22 -23.21
C GLN A 26 1.26 5.19 -24.04
N GLU A 27 2.54 5.45 -24.32
CA GLU A 27 3.40 4.54 -25.07
C GLU A 27 3.56 3.20 -24.35
N TRP A 28 3.81 3.24 -23.04
CA TRP A 28 3.91 2.04 -22.22
C TRP A 28 2.60 1.25 -22.22
N LEU A 29 1.45 1.90 -22.00
CA LEU A 29 0.13 1.25 -21.99
C LEU A 29 -0.19 0.64 -23.35
N GLY A 30 0.07 1.37 -24.43
CA GLY A 30 -0.13 0.89 -25.81
C GLY A 30 0.73 -0.32 -26.12
N ALA A 31 2.01 -0.31 -25.74
CA ALA A 31 2.91 -1.44 -25.92
C ALA A 31 2.47 -2.67 -25.11
N ALA A 32 2.06 -2.48 -23.85
CA ALA A 32 1.56 -3.57 -23.01
C ALA A 32 0.29 -4.20 -23.58
N LEU A 33 -0.69 -3.38 -23.98
CA LEU A 33 -1.93 -3.87 -24.60
C LEU A 33 -1.66 -4.53 -25.96
N GLY A 34 -0.74 -3.99 -26.76
CA GLY A 34 -0.30 -4.59 -28.03
C GLY A 34 0.20 -6.01 -27.82
N ARG A 35 1.15 -6.22 -26.89
CA ARG A 35 1.65 -7.56 -26.53
C ARG A 35 0.54 -8.54 -26.14
N PHE A 36 -0.46 -8.07 -25.39
CA PHE A 36 -1.58 -8.92 -25.00
C PHE A 36 -2.47 -9.31 -26.19
N LEU A 37 -2.79 -8.34 -27.05
CA LEU A 37 -3.63 -8.55 -28.23
C LEU A 37 -2.93 -9.39 -29.30
N ASP A 38 -1.61 -9.27 -29.42
CA ASP A 38 -0.77 -10.06 -30.31
C ASP A 38 -0.49 -11.48 -29.78
N HIS A 39 -1.04 -11.83 -28.60
CA HIS A 39 -0.85 -13.11 -27.92
C HIS A 39 0.61 -13.43 -27.53
N ASP A 40 1.45 -12.41 -27.37
CA ASP A 40 2.86 -12.54 -26.92
C ASP A 40 2.98 -12.82 -25.40
N CYS A 41 1.87 -12.82 -24.67
CA CYS A 41 1.81 -13.16 -23.24
C CYS A 41 0.52 -13.92 -22.90
N GLY A 42 0.53 -14.68 -21.80
CA GLY A 42 -0.59 -15.53 -21.39
C GLY A 42 -1.72 -14.79 -20.69
N ASN A 43 -1.49 -13.58 -20.17
CA ASN A 43 -2.48 -12.79 -19.45
C ASN A 43 -2.06 -11.31 -19.33
N LEU A 44 -2.97 -10.46 -18.84
CA LEU A 44 -2.72 -9.03 -18.65
C LEU A 44 -1.68 -8.73 -17.56
N ASP A 45 -1.54 -9.56 -16.54
CA ASP A 45 -0.53 -9.34 -15.50
C ASP A 45 0.89 -9.44 -16.09
N GLU A 46 1.11 -10.38 -17.02
CA GLU A 46 2.36 -10.52 -17.78
C GLU A 46 2.56 -9.37 -18.78
N ALA A 47 1.48 -8.91 -19.42
CA ALA A 47 1.50 -7.79 -20.33
C ALA A 47 1.97 -6.50 -19.62
N PHE A 48 1.43 -6.24 -18.43
CA PHE A 48 1.76 -5.09 -17.59
C PHE A 48 3.03 -5.28 -16.74
N GLY A 49 3.69 -6.43 -16.81
CA GLY A 49 4.92 -6.70 -16.03
C GLY A 49 4.70 -6.79 -14.52
N VAL A 50 3.48 -7.13 -14.10
CA VAL A 50 3.11 -7.36 -12.69
C VAL A 50 2.93 -8.85 -12.37
N ALA A 51 3.07 -9.72 -13.35
CA ALA A 51 3.13 -11.16 -13.13
C ALA A 51 4.30 -11.53 -12.23
N GLN A 52 4.09 -12.59 -11.45
CA GLN A 52 5.05 -13.14 -10.50
C GLN A 52 5.41 -14.56 -10.92
N ASP A 53 6.66 -14.96 -10.64
CA ASP A 53 7.07 -16.36 -10.77
C ASP A 53 6.25 -17.25 -9.81
N HIS A 54 6.16 -18.54 -10.15
CA HIS A 54 5.40 -19.51 -9.35
C HIS A 54 5.84 -19.52 -7.87
N GLY A 55 4.88 -19.27 -6.98
CA GLY A 55 5.12 -19.22 -5.53
C GLY A 55 5.47 -17.83 -4.97
N GLY A 56 5.55 -16.81 -5.82
CA GLY A 56 5.71 -15.41 -5.41
C GLY A 56 4.50 -14.84 -4.67
N VAL A 57 4.69 -13.71 -3.99
CA VAL A 57 3.59 -12.96 -3.37
C VAL A 57 2.83 -12.25 -4.48
N PRO A 58 1.49 -12.39 -4.59
CA PRO A 58 0.74 -11.68 -5.63
C PRO A 58 0.98 -10.16 -5.58
N TRP A 59 1.07 -9.51 -6.73
CA TRP A 59 1.43 -8.08 -6.82
C TRP A 59 0.51 -7.17 -5.98
N TRP A 60 -0.78 -7.50 -5.89
CA TRP A 60 -1.74 -6.75 -5.08
C TRP A 60 -1.44 -6.86 -3.58
N MET A 61 -0.87 -7.98 -3.13
CA MET A 61 -0.44 -8.18 -1.75
C MET A 61 0.88 -7.44 -1.49
N GLU A 62 1.81 -7.42 -2.44
CA GLU A 62 3.02 -6.61 -2.32
C GLU A 62 2.68 -5.12 -2.21
N ARG A 63 1.77 -4.63 -3.06
CA ARG A 63 1.25 -3.27 -2.97
C ARG A 63 0.61 -2.99 -1.61
N ALA A 64 -0.22 -3.90 -1.12
CA ALA A 64 -0.83 -3.79 0.20
C ALA A 64 0.24 -3.68 1.32
N MET A 65 1.29 -4.51 1.24
CA MET A 65 2.41 -4.48 2.19
C MET A 65 3.17 -3.16 2.10
N TRP A 66 3.39 -2.63 0.89
CA TRP A 66 4.06 -1.35 0.67
C TRP A 66 3.26 -0.18 1.25
N LEU A 67 1.95 -0.11 0.97
CA LEU A 67 1.07 0.91 1.53
C LEU A 67 1.06 0.87 3.06
N ARG A 68 0.91 -0.32 3.64
CA ARG A 68 1.01 -0.52 5.10
C ARG A 68 2.34 0.01 5.64
N ASP A 69 3.45 -0.36 5.00
CA ASP A 69 4.79 -0.03 5.45
C ASP A 69 5.06 1.48 5.35
N ALA A 70 4.57 2.14 4.31
CA ALA A 70 4.60 3.61 4.18
C ALA A 70 3.82 4.30 5.31
N GLU A 71 2.61 3.85 5.60
CA GLU A 71 1.78 4.43 6.67
C GLU A 71 2.39 4.22 8.07
N LEU A 72 3.02 3.08 8.31
CA LEU A 72 3.72 2.82 9.57
C LEU A 72 4.97 3.70 9.72
N ARG A 73 5.67 4.03 8.62
CA ARG A 73 6.78 5.01 8.63
C ARG A 73 6.26 6.43 8.88
N SER A 74 5.16 6.82 8.24
CA SER A 74 4.50 8.12 8.50
C SER A 74 4.04 8.25 9.95
N LEU A 75 3.45 7.19 10.51
CA LEU A 75 3.10 7.13 11.93
C LEU A 75 4.33 7.25 12.83
N SER A 76 5.44 6.60 12.47
CA SER A 76 6.71 6.76 13.18
C SER A 76 7.19 8.20 13.16
N ALA A 77 7.11 8.90 12.03
CA ALA A 77 7.54 10.30 11.91
C ALA A 77 6.76 11.24 12.84
N MET A 78 5.52 10.89 13.23
CA MET A 78 4.75 11.65 14.22
C MET A 78 5.26 11.50 15.66
N LEU A 79 6.06 10.47 15.95
CA LEU A 79 6.62 10.24 17.28
C LEU A 79 7.88 11.10 17.50
N PRO A 80 8.18 11.50 18.77
CA PRO A 80 9.30 12.38 19.08
C PRO A 80 10.63 11.95 18.42
N PRO A 81 11.36 12.86 17.74
CA PRO A 81 12.57 12.55 16.98
C PRO A 81 13.63 11.81 17.82
N THR A 82 13.76 12.17 19.10
CA THR A 82 14.72 11.61 20.06
C THR A 82 14.44 10.16 20.48
N MET A 83 13.29 9.60 20.11
CA MET A 83 12.92 8.24 20.48
C MET A 83 13.72 7.23 19.64
N SER A 84 14.40 6.29 20.32
CA SER A 84 15.10 5.18 19.65
C SER A 84 14.14 4.32 18.81
N THR A 85 14.65 3.68 17.75
CA THR A 85 13.88 2.76 16.88
C THR A 85 13.16 1.66 17.68
N TYR A 86 13.79 1.12 18.72
CA TYR A 86 13.16 0.14 19.63
C TYR A 86 11.88 0.68 20.27
N HIS A 87 11.97 1.83 20.94
CA HIS A 87 10.83 2.46 21.58
C HIS A 87 9.73 2.88 20.59
N ARG A 88 10.10 3.34 19.38
CA ARG A 88 9.14 3.65 18.31
C ARG A 88 8.37 2.40 17.87
N ALA A 89 9.09 1.31 17.57
CA ALA A 89 8.49 0.05 17.18
C ALA A 89 7.53 -0.50 18.25
N LYS A 90 7.95 -0.48 19.52
CA LYS A 90 7.11 -0.90 20.66
C LYS A 90 5.87 -0.02 20.81
N ARG A 91 6.00 1.30 20.64
CA ARG A 91 4.87 2.23 20.73
C ARG A 91 3.86 2.00 19.60
N ILE A 92 4.33 1.88 18.36
CA ILE A 92 3.49 1.61 17.19
C ILE A 92 2.80 0.27 17.31
N TRP A 93 3.52 -0.77 17.76
CA TRP A 93 2.95 -2.09 18.01
C TRP A 93 1.81 -2.03 19.02
N SER A 94 2.02 -1.40 20.18
CA SER A 94 1.00 -1.25 21.21
C SER A 94 -0.23 -0.47 20.71
N MET A 95 -0.02 0.59 19.92
CA MET A 95 -1.11 1.34 19.29
C MET A 95 -1.89 0.48 18.28
N SER A 96 -1.18 -0.33 17.49
CA SER A 96 -1.78 -1.22 16.49
C SER A 96 -2.59 -2.33 17.14
N GLU A 97 -2.09 -2.95 18.21
CA GLU A 97 -2.83 -3.98 18.95
C GLU A 97 -4.09 -3.43 19.61
N ARG A 98 -3.98 -2.24 20.23
CA ARG A 98 -5.15 -1.57 20.80
C ARG A 98 -6.17 -1.23 19.72
N TYR A 99 -5.72 -0.72 18.58
CA TYR A 99 -6.61 -0.39 17.47
C TYR A 99 -7.30 -1.63 16.90
N ALA A 100 -6.55 -2.72 16.71
CA ALA A 100 -7.06 -4.01 16.23
C ALA A 100 -8.18 -4.56 17.12
N SER A 101 -8.03 -4.43 18.44
CA SER A 101 -8.99 -4.98 19.41
C SER A 101 -10.21 -4.07 19.64
N THR A 102 -10.05 -2.75 19.56
CA THR A 102 -11.10 -1.81 19.99
C THR A 102 -11.88 -1.17 18.84
N ALA A 103 -11.20 -0.63 17.84
CA ALA A 103 -11.82 0.19 16.80
C ALA A 103 -11.97 -0.56 15.48
N TRP A 104 -10.97 -1.37 15.11
CA TRP A 104 -10.92 -2.04 13.81
C TRP A 104 -12.14 -2.93 13.48
N PRO A 105 -12.71 -3.72 14.42
CA PRO A 105 -13.87 -4.57 14.09
C PRO A 105 -15.06 -3.79 13.54
N ARG A 106 -15.21 -2.51 13.95
CA ARG A 106 -16.22 -1.58 13.46
C ARG A 106 -15.71 -0.81 12.24
N ASP A 107 -14.51 -0.25 12.32
CA ASP A 107 -13.95 0.62 11.27
C ASP A 107 -13.79 -0.12 9.93
N ARG A 108 -13.55 -1.43 9.93
CA ARG A 108 -13.45 -2.26 8.71
C ARG A 108 -14.76 -2.31 7.90
N LEU A 109 -15.90 -2.02 8.51
CA LEU A 109 -17.20 -2.01 7.85
C LEU A 109 -17.50 -0.65 7.20
N LEU A 110 -16.74 0.39 7.54
CA LEU A 110 -16.95 1.71 6.97
C LEU A 110 -16.41 1.77 5.54
N PRO A 111 -17.13 2.42 4.60
CA PRO A 111 -16.67 2.56 3.22
C PRO A 111 -15.49 3.54 3.09
N ALA A 112 -15.38 4.48 4.03
CA ALA A 112 -14.34 5.51 4.07
C ALA A 112 -13.86 5.77 5.49
N MET A 113 -12.66 6.33 5.61
CA MET A 113 -12.07 6.71 6.89
C MET A 113 -12.91 7.80 7.59
N PRO A 114 -13.17 7.69 8.91
CA PRO A 114 -13.82 8.75 9.67
C PRO A 114 -13.05 10.08 9.59
N ARG A 115 -13.75 11.18 9.29
CA ARG A 115 -13.13 12.52 9.12
C ARG A 115 -12.30 12.97 10.32
N TYR A 116 -12.72 12.64 11.54
CA TYR A 116 -12.04 13.00 12.77
C TYR A 116 -10.75 12.21 13.04
N TYR A 117 -10.41 11.21 12.21
CA TYR A 117 -9.08 10.58 12.26
C TYR A 117 -8.02 11.40 11.52
N ALA A 118 -8.42 12.32 10.63
CA ALA A 118 -7.49 13.10 9.81
C ALA A 118 -6.46 13.85 10.67
N GLY A 119 -5.18 13.75 10.30
CA GLY A 119 -4.04 14.34 11.01
C GLY A 119 -3.68 13.64 12.32
N THR A 120 -4.39 12.59 12.71
CA THR A 120 -4.11 11.84 13.95
C THR A 120 -3.38 10.53 13.66
N PRO A 121 -2.74 9.92 14.66
CA PRO A 121 -2.19 8.57 14.51
C PRO A 121 -3.19 7.52 14.03
N LYS A 122 -4.50 7.70 14.30
CA LYS A 122 -5.53 6.78 13.84
C LYS A 122 -5.75 6.82 12.33
N GLN A 123 -5.41 7.92 11.65
CA GLN A 123 -5.44 7.96 10.18
C GLN A 123 -4.49 6.90 9.61
N HIS A 124 -3.23 6.92 10.03
CA HIS A 124 -2.22 5.99 9.54
C HIS A 124 -2.55 4.53 9.91
N LEU A 125 -3.07 4.29 11.12
CA LEU A 125 -3.52 2.96 11.51
C LEU A 125 -4.71 2.49 10.66
N TRP A 126 -5.71 3.34 10.41
CA TRP A 126 -6.84 2.99 9.56
C TRP A 126 -6.37 2.60 8.15
N THR A 127 -5.52 3.42 7.52
CA THR A 127 -5.00 3.16 6.17
C THR A 127 -4.15 1.89 6.14
N ALA A 128 -3.27 1.69 7.14
CA ALA A 128 -2.45 0.48 7.25
C ALA A 128 -3.30 -0.80 7.39
N PHE A 129 -4.36 -0.78 8.21
CA PHE A 129 -5.28 -1.92 8.34
C PHE A 129 -6.17 -2.11 7.10
N ARG A 130 -6.53 -1.03 6.40
CA ARG A 130 -7.34 -1.08 5.18
C ARG A 130 -6.56 -1.55 3.96
N SER A 131 -5.23 -1.50 3.99
CA SER A 131 -4.35 -1.92 2.89
C SER A 131 -4.59 -3.35 2.40
N GLY A 132 -5.12 -4.25 3.26
CA GLY A 132 -5.28 -5.68 2.97
C GLY A 132 -4.08 -6.54 3.39
N ALA A 133 -2.96 -5.91 3.77
CA ALA A 133 -1.81 -6.64 4.31
C ALA A 133 -2.06 -7.11 5.74
N LYS A 134 -1.33 -8.15 6.16
CA LYS A 134 -1.41 -8.67 7.53
C LYS A 134 -1.11 -7.57 8.55
N MET A 135 -2.05 -7.38 9.48
CA MET A 135 -2.00 -6.47 10.62
C MET A 135 -2.59 -7.14 11.87
N PRO A 136 -2.11 -6.81 13.09
CA PRO A 136 -0.94 -5.98 13.37
C PRO A 136 0.38 -6.67 12.97
N VAL A 137 1.41 -5.87 12.68
CA VAL A 137 2.78 -6.35 12.42
C VAL A 137 3.50 -6.59 13.75
N SER A 138 4.33 -7.63 13.83
CA SER A 138 5.09 -7.93 15.07
C SER A 138 6.09 -6.81 15.41
N GLU A 139 6.35 -6.59 16.70
CA GLU A 139 7.35 -5.62 17.17
C GLU A 139 8.72 -5.84 16.51
N ARG A 140 9.15 -7.10 16.34
CA ARG A 140 10.39 -7.44 15.64
C ARG A 140 10.39 -6.92 14.21
N ARG A 141 9.32 -7.14 13.45
CA ARG A 141 9.23 -6.68 12.05
C ARG A 141 9.15 -5.16 11.97
N LEU A 142 8.49 -4.50 12.92
CA LEU A 142 8.47 -3.04 13.03
C LEU A 142 9.87 -2.47 13.25
N ARG A 143 10.72 -3.12 14.07
CA ARG A 143 12.12 -2.68 14.23
C ARG A 143 12.90 -2.72 12.92
N THR A 144 12.74 -3.76 12.11
CA THR A 144 13.37 -3.84 10.79
C THR A 144 12.81 -2.82 9.81
N LEU A 145 11.51 -2.53 9.89
CA LEU A 145 10.85 -1.58 9.00
C LEU A 145 11.27 -0.12 9.24
N LEU A 146 11.57 0.21 10.51
CA LEU A 146 11.84 1.57 10.99
C LEU A 146 13.33 1.86 11.21
N ALA A 147 14.20 0.87 11.02
CA ALA A 147 15.65 1.04 11.04
C ALA A 147 16.12 1.62 9.69
#